data_AF-A0A0P0N224-F1
#
_entry.id   AF-A0A0P0N224-F1
#
_cell.length_a   1.000
_cell.length_b   1.000
_cell.length_c   1.000
_cell.angle_alpha   90.00
_cell.angle_beta   90.00
_cell.angle_gamma   90.00
#
_symmetry.space_group_name_H-M   'P 1'
#
loop_
_entity.id
_entity.type
_entity.pdbx_description
1 polymer ?
#
loop_
_entity_poly.entity_id
_entity_poly.type
_entity_poly.pdbx_seq_one_letter_code
_entity_poly.pdbx_strand_id
1 'polypeptide(L)'
;MAARSPTLRGPAPRREAGNSDRRVPAPSRHGAAQRATELLGHRGARVQPHGGPRRERRRRRREASTQLQLPHTRARNPRTPHNRVQVPRSTSLHGGWSPEDRVRGYSVFGGTPYYLSLLDPSRSLQENIAKLVLEPGAPLHEEPLSILYAETREPDKYIAVLEAIARGNTRPTEIANYVGVPRDSIGKYLRVLEEALGIVERVYPLGMEGRPRYARYTIADSFFAWWFSEVYPPRHLLELDPEETAKRINQRLDIHASRAWEQIALEHMLLLRRKGRLSFTKIGKLWWHGTEIDIVAIDGENNTAVFAECKWGRADRRTLRQLVAKAEQFPWRRGER
;
A
#
# COMPACT_ATOMS: atom_id res chain seq x y z
N MET A 1 -12.68 44.64 22.25
CA MET A 1 -13.54 45.54 23.05
C MET A 1 -14.67 45.96 22.12
N ALA A 2 -15.93 45.53 22.30
CA ALA A 2 -16.92 46.00 23.30
C ALA A 2 -17.33 47.47 23.05
N ALA A 3 -18.61 47.89 23.01
CA ALA A 3 -19.94 47.24 22.97
C ALA A 3 -20.95 48.31 22.42
N ARG A 4 -22.27 48.14 22.17
CA ARG A 4 -23.38 47.43 22.83
C ARG A 4 -24.59 47.28 21.86
N SER A 5 -25.60 46.48 22.24
CA SER A 5 -26.94 46.44 21.62
C SER A 5 -27.86 47.58 22.10
N PRO A 6 -29.08 47.71 21.53
CA PRO A 6 -30.25 47.39 22.36
C PRO A 6 -31.26 46.43 21.70
N THR A 7 -32.18 45.90 22.51
CA THR A 7 -33.23 44.94 22.14
C THR A 7 -34.61 45.59 22.14
N LEU A 8 -35.59 45.01 21.41
CA LEU A 8 -36.99 45.03 21.87
C LEU A 8 -37.84 43.85 21.35
N ARG A 9 -38.61 43.32 22.29
CA ARG A 9 -39.60 42.23 22.30
C ARG A 9 -40.63 42.23 21.15
N GLY A 10 -41.14 41.04 20.81
CA GLY A 10 -42.45 40.86 20.14
C GLY A 10 -43.53 40.36 21.12
N PRO A 11 -44.70 39.89 20.61
CA PRO A 11 -45.54 38.95 21.37
C PRO A 11 -46.11 37.77 20.55
N ALA A 12 -46.51 36.74 21.28
CA ALA A 12 -47.43 35.64 20.93
C ALA A 12 -48.31 35.39 22.20
N PRO A 13 -49.22 34.39 22.31
CA PRO A 13 -49.69 33.38 21.34
C PRO A 13 -51.23 33.16 21.32
N ARG A 14 -51.70 32.17 20.55
CA ARG A 14 -52.94 31.34 20.68
C ARG A 14 -52.76 30.13 19.72
N ARG A 15 -53.02 28.84 20.01
CA ARG A 15 -54.07 28.08 20.74
C ARG A 15 -55.46 28.22 20.08
N GLU A 16 -56.25 27.16 19.83
CA GLU A 16 -56.21 25.79 20.41
C GLU A 16 -56.98 24.73 19.56
N ALA A 17 -56.75 23.43 19.86
CA ALA A 17 -57.59 22.23 19.60
C ALA A 17 -57.99 21.82 18.15
N GLY A 18 -58.24 20.54 17.84
CA GLY A 18 -57.99 19.30 18.61
C GLY A 18 -58.78 18.04 18.15
N ASN A 19 -58.43 16.87 18.69
CA ASN A 19 -59.10 15.54 18.55
C ASN A 19 -59.07 14.88 17.14
N SER A 20 -59.25 13.55 16.94
CA SER A 20 -59.51 12.40 17.85
C SER A 20 -58.99 11.08 17.21
N ASP A 21 -58.21 10.24 17.91
CA ASP A 21 -58.62 8.97 18.59
C ASP A 21 -58.63 7.69 17.71
N ARG A 22 -58.53 6.53 18.37
CA ARG A 22 -58.58 5.12 17.91
C ARG A 22 -57.28 4.52 17.35
N ARG A 23 -56.93 3.26 17.63
CA ARG A 23 -57.07 2.35 18.80
C ARG A 23 -56.32 1.05 18.43
N VAL A 24 -55.64 0.39 19.39
CA VAL A 24 -55.06 -0.95 19.19
C VAL A 24 -56.17 -2.01 19.27
N PRO A 25 -56.01 -3.22 18.67
CA PRO A 25 -55.55 -4.34 19.49
C PRO A 25 -54.61 -5.35 18.80
N ALA A 26 -53.81 -6.05 19.60
CA ALA A 26 -53.27 -7.38 19.27
C ALA A 26 -54.07 -8.44 20.06
N PRO A 27 -54.04 -9.73 19.68
CA PRO A 27 -53.43 -10.69 20.61
C PRO A 27 -52.85 -12.01 20.00
N SER A 28 -51.75 -12.53 20.59
CA SER A 28 -51.55 -13.94 21.05
C SER A 28 -51.63 -15.15 20.05
N ARG A 29 -51.09 -16.37 20.28
CA ARG A 29 -50.13 -16.98 21.26
C ARG A 29 -49.74 -18.42 20.80
N HIS A 30 -48.87 -19.10 21.58
CA HIS A 30 -48.48 -20.55 21.57
C HIS A 30 -47.43 -20.98 20.52
N GLY A 31 -46.53 -21.96 20.77
CA GLY A 31 -46.20 -22.75 21.99
C GLY A 31 -44.66 -22.88 22.17
N ALA A 32 -44.08 -23.12 23.37
CA ALA A 32 -43.99 -24.37 24.16
C ALA A 32 -43.08 -25.45 23.50
N ALA A 33 -42.16 -26.17 24.16
CA ALA A 33 -41.67 -26.29 25.56
C ALA A 33 -40.11 -26.51 25.54
N GLN A 34 -39.25 -26.40 26.57
CA GLN A 34 -39.23 -26.51 28.06
C GLN A 34 -38.92 -27.93 28.63
N ARG A 35 -37.97 -27.99 29.60
CA ARG A 35 -37.49 -29.14 30.46
C ARG A 35 -36.39 -30.00 29.82
N ALA A 36 -35.20 -30.24 30.44
CA ALA A 36 -34.81 -30.78 31.77
C ALA A 36 -34.82 -32.32 31.80
N THR A 37 -33.74 -33.02 32.19
CA THR A 37 -33.30 -33.39 33.56
C THR A 37 -31.90 -34.09 33.44
N GLU A 38 -30.84 -33.82 34.23
CA GLU A 38 -30.46 -34.44 35.54
C GLU A 38 -30.14 -35.97 35.44
N LEU A 39 -29.16 -36.65 36.09
CA LEU A 39 -28.36 -36.47 37.33
C LEU A 39 -26.95 -37.16 37.26
N LEU A 40 -26.02 -36.70 38.14
CA LEU A 40 -24.95 -37.39 38.92
C LEU A 40 -24.03 -38.53 38.38
N GLY A 41 -22.74 -38.50 38.76
CA GLY A 41 -21.79 -39.62 38.60
C GLY A 41 -20.37 -39.43 39.18
N HIS A 42 -20.18 -39.69 40.48
CA HIS A 42 -18.92 -39.86 41.24
C HIS A 42 -17.77 -40.65 40.55
N ARG A 43 -16.46 -40.58 40.85
CA ARG A 43 -15.54 -39.94 41.86
C ARG A 43 -14.27 -39.47 41.09
N GLY A 44 -13.27 -38.72 41.58
CA GLY A 44 -12.92 -38.26 42.92
C GLY A 44 -11.51 -38.73 43.33
N ALA A 45 -10.47 -37.93 43.07
CA ALA A 45 -9.09 -38.13 43.56
C ALA A 45 -8.32 -36.79 43.62
N ARG A 46 -7.57 -36.54 44.71
CA ARG A 46 -6.62 -35.41 44.86
C ARG A 46 -5.19 -35.94 44.95
N VAL A 47 -4.24 -35.30 44.26
CA VAL A 47 -2.80 -35.36 44.58
C VAL A 47 -2.23 -33.95 44.48
N GLN A 48 -1.25 -33.62 45.33
CA GLN A 48 -0.67 -32.27 45.48
C GLN A 48 0.38 -31.93 44.40
N PRO A 49 0.72 -30.64 44.20
CA PRO A 49 1.56 -30.21 43.08
C PRO A 49 3.08 -30.24 43.38
N HIS A 50 3.85 -30.89 42.51
CA HIS A 50 5.30 -30.67 42.44
C HIS A 50 5.65 -29.53 41.47
N GLY A 51 6.32 -28.51 41.98
CA GLY A 51 6.83 -27.39 41.19
C GLY A 51 8.11 -27.74 40.43
N GLY A 52 8.19 -27.35 39.16
CA GLY A 52 9.39 -27.48 38.33
C GLY A 52 9.33 -26.53 37.11
N PRO A 53 10.43 -25.90 36.69
CA PRO A 53 10.38 -24.69 35.84
C PRO A 53 10.03 -24.97 34.37
N ARG A 54 8.73 -25.04 34.05
CA ARG A 54 8.20 -25.08 32.67
C ARG A 54 8.55 -23.86 31.80
N ARG A 55 9.18 -22.81 32.34
CA ARG A 55 9.56 -21.59 31.60
C ARG A 55 10.81 -21.78 30.73
N GLU A 56 11.80 -22.54 31.19
CA GLU A 56 13.11 -22.63 30.52
C GLU A 56 13.03 -23.33 29.15
N ARG A 57 12.30 -24.46 29.08
CA ARG A 57 12.07 -25.20 27.83
C ARG A 57 11.20 -24.47 26.79
N ARG A 58 10.51 -23.38 27.17
CA ARG A 58 9.79 -22.51 26.20
C ARG A 58 10.65 -21.37 25.66
N ARG A 59 11.74 -20.98 26.34
CA ARG A 59 12.66 -19.92 25.88
C ARG A 59 13.65 -20.48 24.85
N ARG A 60 14.36 -21.55 25.20
CA ARG A 60 15.31 -22.24 24.29
C ARG A 60 14.67 -22.82 23.01
N ARG A 61 13.35 -22.99 22.96
CA ARG A 61 12.59 -23.40 21.75
C ARG A 61 12.06 -22.22 20.91
N ARG A 62 12.37 -20.98 21.27
CA ARG A 62 12.14 -19.76 20.47
C ARG A 62 13.42 -19.17 19.87
N GLU A 63 14.57 -19.43 20.50
CA GLU A 63 15.88 -18.94 20.05
C GLU A 63 16.61 -19.92 19.11
N ALA A 64 16.21 -21.21 19.11
CA ALA A 64 16.77 -22.22 18.21
C ALA A 64 16.16 -22.18 16.80
N SER A 65 16.95 -21.70 15.83
CA SER A 65 16.87 -22.03 14.40
C SER A 65 15.52 -21.89 13.69
N THR A 66 14.96 -20.67 13.65
CA THR A 66 14.23 -20.25 12.43
C THR A 66 15.26 -19.84 11.37
N GLN A 67 15.99 -20.82 10.83
CA GLN A 67 16.71 -20.61 9.57
C GLN A 67 15.68 -20.26 8.49
N LEU A 68 15.99 -19.27 7.64
CA LEU A 68 15.19 -19.01 6.45
C LEU A 68 15.49 -20.08 5.39
N GLN A 69 14.94 -21.27 5.61
CA GLN A 69 14.93 -22.35 4.61
C GLN A 69 14.04 -21.93 3.45
N LEU A 70 14.63 -21.21 2.49
CA LEU A 70 14.07 -21.01 1.16
C LEU A 70 13.92 -22.41 0.55
N PRO A 71 12.70 -22.88 0.23
CA PRO A 71 12.52 -24.25 -0.19
C PRO A 71 13.19 -24.51 -1.54
N HIS A 72 13.90 -25.63 -1.65
CA HIS A 72 14.56 -26.12 -2.87
C HIS A 72 13.59 -26.61 -3.96
N THR A 73 12.27 -26.51 -3.73
CA THR A 73 11.26 -26.75 -4.75
C THR A 73 11.51 -25.87 -5.97
N ARG A 74 11.47 -26.46 -7.17
CA ARG A 74 11.17 -25.75 -8.42
C ARG A 74 9.83 -25.03 -8.24
N ALA A 75 9.87 -23.77 -7.81
CA ALA A 75 8.69 -22.94 -7.81
C ALA A 75 8.21 -22.80 -9.26
N ARG A 76 7.01 -23.30 -9.57
CA ARG A 76 6.26 -22.75 -10.70
C ARG A 76 6.15 -21.26 -10.39
N ASN A 77 6.83 -20.43 -11.18
CA ASN A 77 6.95 -19.01 -10.91
C ASN A 77 5.53 -18.45 -10.66
N PRO A 78 5.18 -18.01 -9.44
CA PRO A 78 3.89 -17.37 -9.22
C PRO A 78 3.85 -16.22 -10.21
N ARG A 79 2.82 -16.15 -11.06
CA ARG A 79 2.78 -15.22 -12.20
C ARG A 79 3.06 -13.81 -11.68
N THR A 80 4.31 -13.34 -11.84
CA THR A 80 4.70 -11.96 -11.57
C THR A 80 3.71 -11.13 -12.38
N PRO A 81 2.87 -10.28 -11.77
CA PRO A 81 1.73 -9.69 -12.45
C PRO A 81 2.23 -9.10 -13.78
N HIS A 82 1.65 -9.58 -14.89
CA HIS A 82 2.15 -9.28 -16.23
C HIS A 82 1.72 -7.87 -16.68
N ASN A 83 1.76 -6.91 -15.75
CA ASN A 83 2.02 -5.52 -16.10
C ASN A 83 3.46 -5.47 -16.61
N ARG A 84 3.61 -5.84 -17.88
CA ARG A 84 4.88 -5.96 -18.58
C ARG A 84 5.35 -4.54 -18.85
N VAL A 85 5.98 -3.93 -17.85
CA VAL A 85 6.80 -2.73 -17.99
C VAL A 85 7.95 -3.06 -18.94
N GLN A 86 7.64 -3.01 -20.23
CA GLN A 86 8.59 -2.44 -21.17
C GLN A 86 8.75 -1.00 -20.71
N VAL A 87 9.80 -0.72 -19.94
CA VAL A 87 10.44 0.60 -20.03
C VAL A 87 10.59 0.82 -21.54
N PRO A 88 9.89 1.79 -22.14
CA PRO A 88 9.87 1.87 -23.60
C PRO A 88 11.31 2.01 -24.08
N ARG A 89 11.61 1.55 -25.31
CA ARG A 89 12.92 1.83 -25.95
C ARG A 89 12.99 3.30 -26.39
N SER A 90 12.73 4.18 -25.42
CA SER A 90 12.65 5.62 -25.49
C SER A 90 14.05 6.20 -25.31
N THR A 91 14.81 6.12 -26.39
CA THR A 91 15.83 7.14 -26.67
C THR A 91 15.19 8.40 -27.26
N SER A 92 13.84 8.47 -27.33
CA SER A 92 13.07 9.37 -28.19
C SER A 92 11.96 10.21 -27.52
N LEU A 93 11.32 9.78 -26.42
CA LEU A 93 10.20 10.55 -25.83
C LEU A 93 10.62 11.81 -25.06
N HIS A 94 11.89 11.94 -24.66
CA HIS A 94 12.33 12.96 -23.70
C HIS A 94 13.65 13.64 -24.09
N GLY A 95 13.81 13.98 -25.38
CA GLY A 95 15.07 14.53 -25.92
C GLY A 95 15.64 15.71 -25.12
N GLY A 96 14.77 16.65 -24.68
CA GLY A 96 15.17 17.85 -23.92
C GLY A 96 15.29 17.68 -22.40
N TRP A 97 14.79 16.60 -21.80
CA TRP A 97 14.77 16.45 -20.34
C TRP A 97 16.09 15.87 -19.78
N SER A 98 16.47 16.32 -18.58
CA SER A 98 17.57 15.75 -17.81
C SER A 98 17.32 14.27 -17.45
N PRO A 99 18.35 13.46 -17.15
CA PRO A 99 18.18 12.11 -16.61
C PRO A 99 17.30 12.10 -15.35
N GLU A 100 17.45 13.10 -14.49
CA GLU A 100 16.70 13.27 -13.25
C GLU A 100 15.21 13.49 -13.51
N ASP A 101 14.88 14.38 -14.45
CA ASP A 101 13.49 14.73 -14.79
C ASP A 101 12.81 13.62 -15.61
N ARG A 102 13.57 12.75 -16.29
CA ARG A 102 13.03 11.51 -16.87
C ARG A 102 12.59 10.52 -15.79
N VAL A 103 13.33 10.39 -14.68
CA VAL A 103 12.92 9.54 -13.54
C VAL A 103 11.76 10.17 -12.77
N ARG A 104 11.76 11.48 -12.54
CA ARG A 104 10.61 12.19 -11.94
C ARG A 104 9.37 12.06 -12.83
N GLY A 105 9.52 12.27 -14.14
CA GLY A 105 8.45 12.09 -15.13
C GLY A 105 7.91 10.67 -15.14
N TYR A 106 8.76 9.64 -15.11
CA TYR A 106 8.30 8.25 -14.94
C TYR A 106 7.61 8.01 -13.59
N SER A 107 8.08 8.64 -12.50
CA SER A 107 7.42 8.53 -11.19
C SER A 107 6.03 9.19 -11.12
N VAL A 108 5.73 10.09 -12.06
CA VAL A 108 4.42 10.75 -12.21
C VAL A 108 3.57 10.04 -13.26
N PHE A 109 4.02 9.93 -14.51
CA PHE A 109 3.20 9.43 -15.63
C PHE A 109 3.31 7.91 -15.86
N GLY A 110 4.17 7.22 -15.10
CA GLY A 110 4.35 5.77 -15.18
C GLY A 110 4.84 5.28 -16.55
N GLY A 111 4.46 4.05 -16.88
CA GLY A 111 4.73 3.43 -18.19
C GLY A 111 3.57 3.52 -19.19
N THR A 112 2.47 4.19 -18.83
CA THR A 112 1.20 4.14 -19.56
C THR A 112 1.28 4.87 -20.90
N PRO A 113 1.13 4.17 -22.05
CA PRO A 113 1.41 4.77 -23.36
C PRO A 113 0.53 5.99 -23.69
N TYR A 114 -0.71 6.03 -23.20
CA TYR A 114 -1.59 7.19 -23.36
C TYR A 114 -1.02 8.43 -22.65
N TYR A 115 -0.73 8.34 -21.34
CA TYR A 115 -0.17 9.46 -20.56
C TYR A 115 1.16 9.94 -21.15
N LEU A 116 2.03 9.01 -21.56
CA LEU A 116 3.30 9.32 -22.21
C LEU A 116 3.15 9.97 -23.60
N SER A 117 2.04 9.74 -24.31
CA SER A 117 1.75 10.37 -25.60
C SER A 117 1.22 11.81 -25.51
N LEU A 118 0.77 12.23 -24.32
CA LEU A 118 0.33 13.61 -24.04
C LEU A 118 1.49 14.56 -23.68
N LEU A 119 2.69 14.02 -23.41
CA LEU A 119 3.84 14.79 -22.97
C LEU A 119 4.44 15.63 -24.10
N ASP A 120 4.62 16.92 -23.84
CA ASP A 120 5.36 17.84 -24.70
C ASP A 120 6.83 17.89 -24.25
N PRO A 121 7.78 17.30 -25.02
CA PRO A 121 9.19 17.25 -24.64
C PRO A 121 9.94 18.58 -24.85
N SER A 122 9.28 19.62 -25.37
CA SER A 122 9.82 20.98 -25.42
C SER A 122 9.59 21.78 -24.14
N ARG A 123 8.62 21.35 -23.31
CA ARG A 123 8.30 21.96 -22.00
C ARG A 123 9.06 21.29 -20.87
N SER A 124 9.20 21.99 -19.75
CA SER A 124 9.66 21.40 -18.49
C SER A 124 8.70 20.32 -17.98
N LEU A 125 9.18 19.50 -17.04
CA LEU A 125 8.33 18.51 -16.37
C LEU A 125 7.19 19.19 -15.60
N GLN A 126 7.46 20.32 -14.94
CA GLN A 126 6.51 21.06 -14.13
C GLN A 126 5.36 21.64 -14.98
N GLU A 127 5.65 22.16 -16.18
CA GLU A 127 4.65 22.62 -17.14
C GLU A 127 3.79 21.48 -17.72
N ASN A 128 4.38 20.29 -17.92
CA ASN A 128 3.62 19.10 -18.31
C ASN A 128 2.68 18.65 -17.17
N ILE A 129 3.17 18.63 -15.93
CA ILE A 129 2.37 18.30 -14.74
C ILE A 129 1.20 19.30 -14.57
N ALA A 130 1.45 20.60 -14.75
CA ALA A 130 0.42 21.63 -14.71
C ALA A 130 -0.66 21.37 -15.79
N LYS A 131 -0.27 21.36 -17.06
CA LYS A 131 -1.20 21.32 -18.21
C LYS A 131 -1.87 19.97 -18.45
N LEU A 132 -1.33 18.88 -17.90
CA LEU A 132 -1.91 17.53 -18.03
C LEU A 132 -2.66 17.08 -16.79
N VAL A 133 -2.33 17.58 -15.59
CA VAL A 133 -2.94 17.11 -14.34
C VAL A 133 -3.50 18.23 -13.47
N LEU A 134 -2.76 19.30 -13.17
CA LEU A 134 -3.13 20.21 -12.08
C LEU A 134 -4.10 21.32 -12.49
N GLU A 135 -4.09 21.73 -13.76
CA GLU A 135 -5.01 22.75 -14.28
C GLU A 135 -6.47 22.21 -14.33
N PRO A 136 -7.49 23.05 -14.04
CA PRO A 136 -8.89 22.62 -14.13
C PRO A 136 -9.26 22.17 -15.55
N GLY A 137 -9.83 20.97 -15.67
CA GLY A 137 -10.17 20.37 -16.97
C GLY A 137 -8.97 19.81 -17.75
N ALA A 138 -7.78 19.75 -17.16
CA ALA A 138 -6.63 19.06 -17.75
C ALA A 138 -6.93 17.56 -17.98
N PRO A 139 -6.42 16.93 -19.06
CA PRO A 139 -6.87 15.62 -19.53
C PRO A 139 -6.70 14.47 -18.54
N LEU A 140 -5.78 14.58 -17.57
CA LEU A 140 -5.55 13.59 -16.53
C LEU A 140 -5.93 14.07 -15.11
N HIS A 141 -6.61 15.22 -14.97
CA HIS A 141 -7.00 15.78 -13.66
C HIS A 141 -7.88 14.79 -12.88
N GLU A 142 -8.92 14.28 -13.55
CA GLU A 142 -9.95 13.38 -13.00
C GLU A 142 -9.78 11.91 -13.42
N GLU A 143 -8.71 11.57 -14.15
CA GLU A 143 -8.51 10.24 -14.75
C GLU A 143 -8.59 9.08 -13.73
N PRO A 144 -7.92 9.13 -12.54
CA PRO A 144 -8.01 8.04 -11.58
C PRO A 144 -9.39 7.87 -10.93
N LEU A 145 -10.19 8.94 -10.84
CA LEU A 145 -11.58 8.83 -10.39
C LEU A 145 -12.49 8.34 -11.52
N SER A 146 -12.31 8.86 -12.73
CA SER A 146 -13.09 8.49 -13.91
C SER A 146 -13.05 6.99 -14.17
N ILE A 147 -11.86 6.38 -14.07
CA ILE A 147 -11.69 4.91 -14.15
C ILE A 147 -12.45 4.20 -13.02
N LEU A 148 -12.38 4.68 -11.77
CA LEU A 148 -13.05 4.04 -10.64
C LEU A 148 -14.58 4.19 -10.66
N TYR A 149 -15.11 5.30 -11.19
CA TYR A 149 -16.54 5.51 -11.42
C TYR A 149 -17.08 4.68 -12.59
N ALA A 150 -16.28 4.45 -13.63
CA ALA A 150 -16.67 3.58 -14.75
C ALA A 150 -16.65 2.08 -14.38
N GLU A 151 -15.57 1.63 -13.72
CA GLU A 151 -15.31 0.20 -13.49
C GLU A 151 -15.89 -0.36 -12.18
N THR A 152 -16.46 0.48 -11.29
CA THR A 152 -16.92 0.02 -9.97
C THR A 152 -18.29 0.55 -9.53
N ARG A 153 -19.00 -0.26 -8.73
CA ARG A 153 -20.35 0.06 -8.19
C ARG A 153 -20.34 0.84 -6.87
N GLU A 154 -19.19 0.92 -6.19
CA GLU A 154 -19.03 1.56 -4.88
C GLU A 154 -17.75 2.43 -4.87
N PRO A 155 -17.59 3.38 -5.83
CA PRO A 155 -16.32 4.06 -6.11
C PRO A 155 -15.66 4.67 -4.87
N ASP A 156 -16.43 5.35 -4.01
CA ASP A 156 -15.95 5.94 -2.75
C ASP A 156 -15.16 4.97 -1.87
N LYS A 157 -15.52 3.68 -1.86
CA LYS A 157 -14.84 2.65 -1.07
C LYS A 157 -13.52 2.20 -1.70
N TYR A 158 -13.42 2.25 -3.03
CA TYR A 158 -12.16 2.01 -3.75
C TYR A 158 -11.22 3.20 -3.65
N ILE A 159 -11.75 4.41 -3.82
CA ILE A 159 -11.07 5.71 -3.63
C ILE A 159 -10.46 5.77 -2.22
N ALA A 160 -11.24 5.49 -1.18
CA ALA A 160 -10.75 5.50 0.21
C ALA A 160 -9.68 4.40 0.49
N VAL A 161 -9.77 3.23 -0.16
CA VAL A 161 -8.74 2.18 -0.05
C VAL A 161 -7.43 2.62 -0.71
N LEU A 162 -7.49 3.25 -1.88
CA LEU A 162 -6.30 3.77 -2.58
C LEU A 162 -5.66 4.92 -1.79
N GLU A 163 -6.47 5.86 -1.29
CA GLU A 163 -6.03 6.94 -0.40
C GLU A 163 -5.36 6.41 0.89
N ALA A 164 -5.91 5.35 1.49
CA ALA A 164 -5.29 4.68 2.63
C ALA A 164 -3.89 4.13 2.31
N ILE A 165 -3.74 3.46 1.17
CA ILE A 165 -2.47 2.84 0.72
C ILE A 165 -1.45 3.92 0.36
N ALA A 166 -1.86 4.98 -0.35
CA ALA A 166 -1.02 6.14 -0.66
C ALA A 166 -0.48 6.83 0.62
N ARG A 167 -1.31 6.91 1.68
CA ARG A 167 -0.93 7.38 3.02
C ARG A 167 -0.12 6.35 3.85
N GLY A 168 0.28 5.22 3.26
CA GLY A 168 1.18 4.24 3.88
C GLY A 168 0.52 3.16 4.73
N ASN A 169 -0.82 3.05 4.72
CA ASN A 169 -1.52 1.90 5.32
C ASN A 169 -1.35 0.69 4.39
N THR A 170 -0.43 -0.23 4.71
CA THR A 170 -0.05 -1.30 3.78
C THR A 170 -0.59 -2.68 4.17
N ARG A 171 -1.07 -2.88 5.40
CA ARG A 171 -1.72 -4.13 5.82
C ARG A 171 -3.24 -4.02 5.76
N PRO A 172 -3.98 -5.11 5.47
CA PRO A 172 -5.45 -5.11 5.49
C PRO A 172 -6.10 -4.54 6.75
N THR A 173 -5.47 -4.69 7.92
CA THR A 173 -5.96 -4.13 9.19
C THR A 173 -5.76 -2.61 9.27
N GLU A 174 -4.66 -2.10 8.74
CA GLU A 174 -4.38 -0.65 8.69
C GLU A 174 -5.36 0.01 7.72
N ILE A 175 -5.53 -0.57 6.52
CA ILE A 175 -6.44 -0.10 5.47
C ILE A 175 -7.91 -0.17 5.94
N ALA A 176 -8.35 -1.27 6.57
CA ALA A 176 -9.72 -1.40 7.06
C ALA A 176 -10.06 -0.38 8.16
N ASN A 177 -9.13 -0.17 9.11
CA ASN A 177 -9.26 0.84 10.15
C ASN A 177 -9.32 2.26 9.52
N TYR A 178 -8.48 2.54 8.52
CA TYR A 178 -8.46 3.83 7.83
C TYR A 178 -9.78 4.14 7.11
N VAL A 179 -10.31 3.15 6.37
CA VAL A 179 -11.54 3.27 5.56
C VAL A 179 -12.82 3.16 6.42
N GLY A 180 -12.69 2.89 7.71
CA GLY A 180 -13.82 2.80 8.65
C GLY A 180 -14.76 1.63 8.36
N VAL A 181 -14.23 0.49 7.90
CA VAL A 181 -15.03 -0.70 7.51
C VAL A 181 -14.57 -1.96 8.25
N PRO A 182 -15.46 -2.96 8.44
CA PRO A 182 -15.06 -4.24 9.00
C PRO A 182 -13.91 -4.87 8.23
N ARG A 183 -12.92 -5.42 8.95
CA ARG A 183 -11.73 -6.04 8.38
C ARG A 183 -12.06 -7.05 7.28
N ASP A 184 -13.09 -7.86 7.46
CA ASP A 184 -13.40 -8.94 6.52
C ASP A 184 -14.09 -8.42 5.24
N SER A 185 -14.61 -7.19 5.26
CA SER A 185 -15.06 -6.46 4.06
C SER A 185 -13.90 -5.87 3.24
N ILE A 186 -12.72 -5.63 3.82
CA ILE A 186 -11.59 -5.05 3.05
C ILE A 186 -11.07 -6.00 1.98
N GLY A 187 -11.26 -7.31 2.17
CA GLY A 187 -10.86 -8.35 1.23
C GLY A 187 -11.56 -8.27 -0.13
N LYS A 188 -12.81 -7.80 -0.20
CA LYS A 188 -13.50 -7.62 -1.50
C LYS A 188 -12.90 -6.46 -2.29
N TYR A 189 -12.67 -5.31 -1.65
CA TYR A 189 -12.16 -4.12 -2.33
C TYR A 189 -10.73 -4.32 -2.82
N LEU A 190 -9.85 -4.86 -1.96
CA LEU A 190 -8.46 -5.15 -2.33
C LEU A 190 -8.36 -6.20 -3.46
N ARG A 191 -9.26 -7.19 -3.49
CA ARG A 191 -9.29 -8.17 -4.58
C ARG A 191 -9.64 -7.54 -5.92
N VAL A 192 -10.66 -6.67 -5.98
CA VAL A 192 -11.06 -6.03 -7.25
C VAL A 192 -9.96 -5.09 -7.77
N LEU A 193 -9.34 -4.30 -6.89
CA LEU A 193 -8.22 -3.42 -7.26
C LEU A 193 -6.98 -4.17 -7.78
N GLU A 194 -6.81 -5.44 -7.40
CA GLU A 194 -5.65 -6.27 -7.74
C GLU A 194 -5.92 -7.24 -8.91
N GLU A 195 -6.98 -8.03 -8.82
CA GLU A 195 -7.27 -9.12 -9.75
C GLU A 195 -8.11 -8.68 -10.97
N ALA A 196 -8.91 -7.62 -10.84
CA ALA A 196 -9.74 -7.10 -11.94
C ALA A 196 -9.14 -5.83 -12.58
N LEU A 197 -8.68 -4.87 -11.76
CA LEU A 197 -8.20 -3.56 -12.26
C LEU A 197 -6.67 -3.45 -12.33
N GLY A 198 -5.91 -4.27 -11.60
CA GLY A 198 -4.44 -4.23 -11.60
C GLY A 198 -3.80 -2.96 -10.99
N ILE A 199 -4.60 -2.07 -10.40
CA ILE A 199 -4.18 -0.80 -9.78
C ILE A 199 -3.36 -1.05 -8.50
N VAL A 200 -3.64 -2.14 -7.78
CA VAL A 200 -2.98 -2.50 -6.51
C VAL A 200 -2.29 -3.85 -6.63
N GLU A 201 -1.12 -4.01 -6.03
CA GLU A 201 -0.43 -5.31 -5.92
C GLU A 201 -0.08 -5.70 -4.48
N ARG A 202 0.17 -6.99 -4.27
CA ARG A 202 0.75 -7.54 -3.03
C ARG A 202 2.25 -7.72 -3.16
N VAL A 203 3.01 -6.83 -2.52
CA VAL A 203 4.45 -7.00 -2.33
C VAL A 203 4.76 -7.82 -1.06
N TYR A 204 5.75 -8.69 -1.16
CA TYR A 204 6.19 -9.60 -0.09
C TYR A 204 7.69 -9.42 0.16
N PRO A 205 8.17 -9.64 1.39
CA PRO A 205 9.61 -9.76 1.63
C PRO A 205 10.12 -11.08 1.03
N LEU A 206 11.32 -11.05 0.44
CA LEU A 206 11.95 -12.15 -0.29
C LEU A 206 11.95 -13.47 0.50
N GLY A 207 11.44 -14.54 -0.11
CA GLY A 207 11.27 -15.85 0.51
C GLY A 207 9.99 -16.04 1.34
N MET A 208 9.12 -15.03 1.38
CA MET A 208 7.80 -15.07 2.04
C MET A 208 6.63 -14.93 1.06
N GLU A 209 6.86 -15.14 -0.23
CA GLU A 209 5.87 -15.02 -1.29
C GLU A 209 4.66 -15.93 -1.02
N GLY A 210 3.45 -15.42 -1.30
CA GLY A 210 2.20 -16.17 -1.09
C GLY A 210 1.85 -16.48 0.37
N ARG A 211 2.52 -15.88 1.36
CA ARG A 211 2.21 -16.00 2.80
C ARG A 211 1.44 -14.76 3.27
N PRO A 212 0.09 -14.76 3.38
CA PRO A 212 -0.69 -13.53 3.51
C PRO A 212 -0.35 -12.64 4.72
N ARG A 213 0.19 -13.22 5.80
CA ARG A 213 0.65 -12.49 7.00
C ARG A 213 1.85 -11.55 6.76
N TYR A 214 2.56 -11.68 5.64
CA TYR A 214 3.67 -10.81 5.25
C TYR A 214 3.36 -9.96 4.02
N ALA A 215 2.15 -10.07 3.44
CA ALA A 215 1.73 -9.22 2.33
C ALA A 215 1.61 -7.76 2.81
N ARG A 216 2.27 -6.86 2.10
CA ARG A 216 1.96 -5.42 2.09
C ARG A 216 1.28 -5.12 0.75
N TYR A 217 0.24 -4.29 0.77
CA TYR A 217 -0.40 -3.77 -0.43
C TYR A 217 0.26 -2.45 -0.82
N THR A 218 0.47 -2.24 -2.10
CA THR A 218 0.92 -0.96 -2.69
C THR A 218 0.08 -0.67 -3.93
N ILE A 219 -0.06 0.60 -4.28
CA ILE A 219 -0.52 0.97 -5.63
C ILE A 219 0.62 0.60 -6.59
N ALA A 220 0.28 -0.08 -7.69
CA ALA A 220 1.21 -0.64 -8.67
C ALA A 220 1.45 0.31 -9.85
N ASP A 221 0.42 1.07 -10.24
CA ASP A 221 0.55 2.14 -11.23
C ASP A 221 1.14 3.42 -10.60
N SER A 222 2.18 3.98 -11.22
CA SER A 222 2.90 5.15 -10.69
C SER A 222 2.05 6.42 -10.69
N PHE A 223 1.18 6.59 -11.68
CA PHE A 223 0.32 7.77 -11.79
C PHE A 223 -0.77 7.76 -10.73
N PHE A 224 -1.46 6.63 -10.53
CA PHE A 224 -2.36 6.45 -9.38
C PHE A 224 -1.62 6.64 -8.05
N ALA A 225 -0.39 6.11 -7.91
CA ALA A 225 0.37 6.20 -6.66
C ALA A 225 0.75 7.64 -6.30
N TRP A 226 1.21 8.43 -7.28
CA TRP A 226 1.52 9.85 -7.12
C TRP A 226 0.24 10.68 -6.95
N TRP A 227 -0.77 10.50 -7.81
CA TRP A 227 -2.01 11.27 -7.80
C TRP A 227 -2.79 11.12 -6.48
N PHE A 228 -2.95 9.90 -5.96
CA PHE A 228 -3.57 9.68 -4.64
C PHE A 228 -2.72 10.17 -3.45
N SER A 229 -1.41 10.35 -3.64
CA SER A 229 -0.51 10.91 -2.61
C SER A 229 -0.50 12.44 -2.58
N GLU A 230 -0.51 13.08 -3.75
CA GLU A 230 -0.17 14.50 -3.92
C GLU A 230 -1.31 15.37 -4.50
N VAL A 231 -2.18 14.80 -5.35
CA VAL A 231 -3.24 15.55 -6.07
C VAL A 231 -4.59 15.38 -5.39
N TYR A 232 -5.00 14.15 -5.09
CA TYR A 232 -6.29 13.86 -4.44
C TYR A 232 -6.51 14.59 -3.10
N PRO A 233 -5.52 14.67 -2.18
CA PRO A 233 -5.74 15.30 -0.88
C PRO A 233 -5.95 16.82 -0.94
N PRO A 234 -5.14 17.62 -1.66
CA PRO A 234 -5.34 19.07 -1.76
C PRO A 234 -6.18 19.50 -2.97
N ARG A 235 -6.91 18.62 -3.67
CA ARG A 235 -7.58 19.00 -4.95
C ARG A 235 -8.49 20.24 -4.86
N HIS A 236 -9.20 20.43 -3.76
CA HIS A 236 -9.99 21.64 -3.50
C HIS A 236 -9.15 22.93 -3.36
N LEU A 237 -7.85 22.82 -3.09
CA LEU A 237 -6.90 23.93 -3.09
C LEU A 237 -6.33 24.21 -4.49
N LEU A 238 -6.44 23.29 -5.47
CA LEU A 238 -6.13 23.60 -6.88
C LEU A 238 -7.16 24.59 -7.47
N GLU A 239 -8.39 24.61 -6.94
CA GLU A 239 -9.41 25.62 -7.31
C GLU A 239 -9.21 26.96 -6.59
N LEU A 240 -8.70 26.95 -5.34
CA LEU A 240 -8.62 28.13 -4.47
C LEU A 240 -7.26 28.85 -4.49
N ASP A 241 -6.17 28.10 -4.64
CA ASP A 241 -4.78 28.57 -4.67
C ASP A 241 -3.92 27.63 -5.55
N PRO A 242 -4.13 27.65 -6.88
CA PRO A 242 -3.47 26.72 -7.81
C PRO A 242 -1.95 26.85 -7.80
N GLU A 243 -1.41 28.07 -7.71
CA GLU A 243 0.03 28.31 -7.82
C GLU A 243 0.82 27.75 -6.64
N GLU A 244 0.43 28.07 -5.40
CA GLU A 244 1.09 27.56 -4.20
C GLU A 244 0.83 26.06 -4.01
N THR A 245 -0.36 25.56 -4.39
CA THR A 245 -0.66 24.12 -4.35
C THR A 245 0.19 23.34 -5.36
N ALA A 246 0.29 23.79 -6.61
CA ALA A 246 1.15 23.19 -7.62
C ALA A 246 2.63 23.26 -7.23
N LYS A 247 3.07 24.37 -6.64
CA LYS A 247 4.44 24.54 -6.09
C LYS A 247 4.74 23.53 -4.97
N ARG A 248 3.81 23.29 -4.05
CA ARG A 248 3.95 22.26 -2.99
C ARG A 248 4.01 20.83 -3.54
N ILE A 249 3.21 20.52 -4.56
CA ILE A 249 3.24 19.23 -5.27
C ILE A 249 4.60 19.04 -5.98
N ASN A 250 5.06 20.06 -6.71
CA ASN A 250 6.34 20.02 -7.42
C ASN A 250 7.55 19.88 -6.49
N GLN A 251 7.53 20.50 -5.30
CA GLN A 251 8.55 20.33 -4.25
C GLN A 251 8.67 18.88 -3.73
N ARG A 252 7.66 18.04 -3.96
CA ARG A 252 7.56 16.67 -3.43
C ARG A 252 7.85 15.58 -4.48
N LEU A 253 8.16 15.95 -5.72
CA LEU A 253 8.50 15.02 -6.80
C LEU A 253 9.65 14.07 -6.45
N ASP A 254 10.68 14.55 -5.74
CA ASP A 254 11.83 13.72 -5.36
C ASP A 254 11.47 12.58 -4.37
N ILE A 255 10.33 12.68 -3.67
CA ILE A 255 9.81 11.58 -2.82
C ILE A 255 9.34 10.42 -3.71
N HIS A 256 8.66 10.72 -4.82
CA HIS A 256 8.14 9.71 -5.75
C HIS A 256 9.22 9.21 -6.70
N ALA A 257 10.13 10.08 -7.14
CA ALA A 257 11.33 9.68 -7.87
C ALA A 257 12.17 8.69 -7.07
N SER A 258 12.26 8.83 -5.74
CA SER A 258 12.99 7.85 -4.90
C SER A 258 12.37 6.45 -4.92
N ARG A 259 11.02 6.35 -4.91
CA ARG A 259 10.27 5.09 -5.01
C ARG A 259 10.43 4.47 -6.41
N ALA A 260 10.30 5.28 -7.46
CA ALA A 260 10.47 4.84 -8.85
C ALA A 260 11.93 4.39 -9.13
N TRP A 261 12.91 5.03 -8.49
CA TRP A 261 14.32 4.67 -8.62
C TRP A 261 14.65 3.28 -8.04
N GLU A 262 13.99 2.87 -6.96
CA GLU A 262 14.08 1.49 -6.45
C GLU A 262 13.57 0.46 -7.47
N GLN A 263 12.45 0.74 -8.14
CA GLN A 263 11.92 -0.10 -9.21
C GLN A 263 12.86 -0.16 -10.42
N ILE A 264 13.34 1.01 -10.90
CA ILE A 264 14.29 1.11 -12.02
C ILE A 264 15.58 0.32 -11.71
N ALA A 265 16.07 0.38 -10.46
CA ALA A 265 17.23 -0.41 -10.03
C ALA A 265 16.95 -1.91 -10.04
N LEU A 266 15.77 -2.36 -9.59
CA LEU A 266 15.37 -3.77 -9.64
C LEU A 266 15.24 -4.28 -11.08
N GLU A 267 14.65 -3.48 -11.97
CA GLU A 267 14.55 -3.77 -13.40
C GLU A 267 15.94 -3.78 -14.08
N HIS A 268 16.86 -2.91 -13.65
CA HIS A 268 18.25 -2.93 -14.09
C HIS A 268 18.98 -4.21 -13.66
N MET A 269 18.78 -4.67 -12.42
CA MET A 269 19.32 -5.95 -11.93
C MET A 269 18.79 -7.14 -12.75
N LEU A 270 17.49 -7.14 -13.11
CA LEU A 270 16.89 -8.11 -14.02
C LEU A 270 17.49 -8.03 -15.44
N LEU A 271 17.80 -6.82 -15.94
CA LEU A 271 18.46 -6.61 -17.24
C LEU A 271 19.91 -7.12 -17.23
N LEU A 272 20.66 -6.90 -16.15
CA LEU A 272 22.02 -7.42 -15.99
C LEU A 272 22.02 -8.96 -15.98
N ARG A 273 21.05 -9.60 -15.30
CA ARG A 273 20.85 -11.05 -15.35
C ARG A 273 20.54 -11.54 -16.76
N ARG A 274 19.63 -10.89 -17.48
CA ARG A 274 19.31 -11.23 -18.89
C ARG A 274 20.52 -11.07 -19.82
N LYS A 275 21.51 -10.25 -19.46
CA LYS A 275 22.79 -10.05 -20.17
C LYS A 275 23.94 -10.93 -19.65
N GLY A 276 23.68 -11.89 -18.75
CA GLY A 276 24.71 -12.76 -18.16
C GLY A 276 25.71 -12.04 -17.24
N ARG A 277 25.44 -10.79 -16.84
CA ARG A 277 26.34 -9.96 -16.00
C ARG A 277 26.11 -10.13 -14.50
N LEU A 278 25.01 -10.78 -14.12
CA LEU A 278 24.70 -11.20 -12.75
C LEU A 278 24.01 -12.56 -12.82
N SER A 279 24.25 -13.40 -11.82
CA SER A 279 23.45 -14.62 -11.60
C SER A 279 22.63 -14.49 -10.33
N PHE A 280 21.40 -15.00 -10.37
CA PHE A 280 20.52 -15.20 -9.23
C PHE A 280 19.33 -16.09 -9.63
N THR A 281 18.73 -16.78 -8.67
CA THR A 281 17.50 -17.56 -8.84
C THR A 281 16.27 -16.83 -8.29
N LYS A 282 16.45 -15.88 -7.37
CA LYS A 282 15.39 -15.02 -6.80
C LYS A 282 15.88 -13.58 -6.61
N ILE A 283 14.97 -12.60 -6.68
CA ILE A 283 15.25 -11.18 -6.39
C ILE A 283 14.00 -10.51 -5.80
N GLY A 284 14.18 -9.57 -4.87
CA GLY A 284 13.08 -8.77 -4.30
C GLY A 284 13.51 -7.93 -3.10
N LYS A 285 12.56 -7.19 -2.51
CA LYS A 285 12.77 -6.43 -1.27
C LYS A 285 12.91 -7.36 -0.07
N LEU A 286 13.68 -6.97 0.95
CA LEU A 286 13.79 -7.73 2.21
C LEU A 286 13.28 -6.91 3.40
N TRP A 287 12.35 -7.49 4.17
CA TRP A 287 11.90 -6.98 5.46
C TRP A 287 12.09 -8.05 6.53
N TRP A 288 12.98 -7.83 7.50
CA TRP A 288 13.34 -8.81 8.52
C TRP A 288 13.68 -8.15 9.85
N HIS A 289 12.94 -8.47 10.92
CA HIS A 289 13.13 -7.93 12.29
C HIS A 289 13.32 -6.41 12.43
N GLY A 290 12.76 -5.61 11.52
CA GLY A 290 12.89 -4.14 11.51
C GLY A 290 14.02 -3.62 10.60
N THR A 291 14.86 -4.51 10.07
CA THR A 291 15.78 -4.22 8.97
C THR A 291 15.02 -4.26 7.63
N GLU A 292 15.28 -3.28 6.78
CA GLU A 292 14.80 -3.22 5.39
C GLU A 292 16.00 -3.09 4.46
N ILE A 293 16.10 -3.95 3.43
CA ILE A 293 17.07 -3.85 2.32
C ILE A 293 16.28 -3.76 1.02
N ASP A 294 16.54 -2.70 0.26
CA ASP A 294 15.75 -2.28 -0.90
C ASP A 294 15.73 -3.36 -2.00
N ILE A 295 16.89 -3.97 -2.28
CA ILE A 295 17.01 -5.11 -3.21
C ILE A 295 17.95 -6.16 -2.63
N VAL A 296 17.49 -7.41 -2.59
CA VAL A 296 18.33 -8.60 -2.38
C VAL A 296 18.11 -9.57 -3.54
N ALA A 297 19.21 -10.04 -4.14
CA ALA A 297 19.22 -11.07 -5.16
C ALA A 297 20.00 -12.28 -4.64
N ILE A 298 19.43 -13.48 -4.77
CA ILE A 298 19.96 -14.72 -4.19
C ILE A 298 20.20 -15.73 -5.31
N ASP A 299 21.43 -16.22 -5.41
CA ASP A 299 21.77 -17.39 -6.22
C ASP A 299 21.82 -18.64 -5.32
N GLY A 300 20.75 -19.44 -5.38
CA GLY A 300 20.66 -20.70 -4.66
C GLY A 300 21.54 -21.83 -5.22
N GLU A 301 22.08 -21.67 -6.43
CA GLU A 301 22.89 -22.66 -7.13
C GLU A 301 24.38 -22.40 -6.87
N ASN A 302 24.84 -21.17 -7.09
CA ASN A 302 26.22 -20.74 -6.81
C ASN A 302 26.47 -20.32 -5.36
N ASN A 303 25.43 -20.38 -4.50
CA ASN A 303 25.47 -20.04 -3.09
C ASN A 303 25.81 -18.57 -2.74
N THR A 304 25.59 -17.63 -3.65
CA THR A 304 25.91 -16.21 -3.44
C THR A 304 24.66 -15.35 -3.21
N ALA A 305 24.84 -14.18 -2.61
CA ALA A 305 23.78 -13.17 -2.51
C ALA A 305 24.34 -11.76 -2.78
N VAL A 306 23.64 -11.00 -3.63
CA VAL A 306 23.91 -9.58 -3.87
C VAL A 306 22.88 -8.75 -3.10
N PHE A 307 23.38 -7.79 -2.33
CA PHE A 307 22.57 -6.82 -1.59
C PHE A 307 22.78 -5.44 -2.22
N ALA A 308 21.71 -4.69 -2.42
CA ALA A 308 21.77 -3.32 -2.93
C ALA A 308 20.83 -2.40 -2.16
N GLU A 309 21.30 -1.18 -1.97
CA GLU A 309 20.58 -0.06 -1.37
C GLU A 309 20.41 1.00 -2.46
N CYS A 310 19.19 1.44 -2.70
CA CYS A 310 18.86 2.49 -3.67
C CYS A 310 18.87 3.84 -2.96
N LYS A 311 19.47 4.86 -3.57
CA LYS A 311 19.38 6.24 -3.09
C LYS A 311 19.14 7.17 -4.27
N TRP A 312 18.17 8.05 -4.11
CA TRP A 312 17.96 9.19 -5.01
C TRP A 312 18.99 10.25 -4.65
N GLY A 313 19.71 10.78 -5.64
CA GLY A 313 20.92 11.56 -5.42
C GLY A 313 22.13 10.71 -4.99
N ARG A 314 22.98 11.26 -4.10
CA ARG A 314 24.33 10.72 -3.83
C ARG A 314 24.35 9.60 -2.78
N ALA A 315 24.69 8.39 -3.21
CA ALA A 315 25.16 7.32 -2.30
C ALA A 315 26.62 7.57 -1.85
N ASP A 316 26.97 7.12 -0.64
CA ASP A 316 28.27 7.39 -0.01
C ASP A 316 28.86 6.19 0.77
N ARG A 317 30.04 6.36 1.37
CA ARG A 317 30.69 5.32 2.20
C ARG A 317 29.91 4.98 3.47
N ARG A 318 29.09 5.88 4.03
CA ARG A 318 28.17 5.58 5.14
C ARG A 318 27.04 4.66 4.68
N THR A 319 26.42 4.97 3.54
CA THR A 319 25.38 4.15 2.91
C THR A 319 25.86 2.72 2.69
N LEU A 320 27.07 2.54 2.14
CA LEU A 320 27.66 1.22 1.95
C LEU A 320 27.91 0.48 3.26
N ARG A 321 28.47 1.13 4.30
CA ARG A 321 28.66 0.51 5.62
C ARG A 321 27.34 0.11 6.28
N GLN A 322 26.28 0.91 6.10
CA GLN A 322 24.95 0.57 6.58
C GLN A 322 24.40 -0.66 5.84
N LEU A 323 24.53 -0.74 4.52
CA LEU A 323 24.12 -1.90 3.73
C LEU A 323 24.84 -3.19 4.16
N VAL A 324 26.16 -3.13 4.42
CA VAL A 324 26.93 -4.28 4.95
C VAL A 324 26.36 -4.74 6.30
N ALA A 325 26.20 -3.82 7.25
CA ALA A 325 25.64 -4.13 8.58
C ALA A 325 24.17 -4.62 8.53
N LYS A 326 23.38 -4.21 7.52
CA LYS A 326 22.06 -4.80 7.23
C LYS A 326 22.19 -6.24 6.69
N ALA A 327 23.10 -6.46 5.74
CA ALA A 327 23.29 -7.76 5.08
C ALA A 327 23.78 -8.86 6.04
N GLU A 328 24.66 -8.53 6.99
CA GLU A 328 25.13 -9.44 8.06
C GLU A 328 23.98 -10.01 8.92
N GLN A 329 22.87 -9.28 9.04
CA GLN A 329 21.68 -9.70 9.80
C GLN A 329 20.75 -10.61 8.98
N PHE A 330 20.90 -10.70 7.66
CA PHE A 330 20.07 -11.58 6.82
C PHE A 330 20.43 -13.06 7.08
N PRO A 331 19.49 -13.93 7.50
CA PRO A 331 19.81 -15.24 8.05
C PRO A 331 20.06 -16.37 7.02
N TRP A 332 19.84 -16.13 5.72
CA TRP A 332 20.09 -17.16 4.70
C TRP A 332 21.60 -17.44 4.56
N ARG A 333 22.03 -18.69 4.87
CA ARG A 333 23.42 -19.20 4.72
C ARG A 333 24.53 -18.24 5.20
N ARG A 334 24.28 -17.55 6.32
CA ARG A 334 25.24 -16.59 6.90
C ARG A 334 26.49 -17.31 7.40
N GLY A 335 27.63 -17.04 6.76
CA GLY A 335 28.92 -17.69 7.02
C GLY A 335 29.36 -18.69 5.93
N GLU A 336 28.51 -18.95 4.94
CA GLU A 336 28.75 -19.91 3.85
C GLU A 336 28.66 -19.26 2.45
N ARG A 337 28.37 -17.95 2.38
CA ARG A 337 27.88 -17.20 1.19
C ARG A 337 28.70 -15.94 0.91
#